data_AF-A0A4D7AWA2-F1
#
_entry.id   AF-A0A4D7AWA2-F1
#
_cell.length_a   1.000
_cell.length_b   1.000
_cell.length_c   1.000
_cell.angle_alpha   90.00
_cell.angle_beta   90.00
_cell.angle_gamma   90.00
#
_symmetry.space_group_name_H-M   'P 1'
#
loop_
_entity.id
_entity.type
_entity.pdbx_description
1 polymer ?
#
loop_
_entity_poly.entity_id
_entity_poly.type
_entity_poly.pdbx_seq_one_letter_code
_entity_poly.pdbx_strand_id
1 'polypeptide(L)'
;MSTREDVKTFFGLPLDFSMLELEPETDADPVRYFCTPENAEIIGWGSCGTHFVLLPGDEAVYCVEPELAEEGTFVLPVGADFREFLSHLFYCKCTSPLAQIFMLDATRFRKLLEDNDANTWPGCEEDFKSRDASLDLLAETFHIRSRDPFQRVKELQTGFDPSVLNFSDAYYDTLGLEKPKRGMQRKEKPLFEFPPITFDLYQEDDP
;
A
#
# COMPACT_ATOMS: atom_id res chain seq x y z
N MET A 1 -22.89 7.90 -0.34
CA MET A 1 -22.06 7.88 -1.56
C MET A 1 -21.21 6.63 -1.48
N SER A 2 -21.06 5.92 -2.59
CA SER A 2 -20.12 4.80 -2.69
C SER A 2 -18.70 5.35 -2.84
N THR A 3 -17.71 4.59 -2.40
CA THR A 3 -16.27 4.80 -2.61
C THR A 3 -15.95 5.15 -4.06
N ARG A 4 -16.59 4.47 -5.03
CA ARG A 4 -16.38 4.73 -6.46
C ARG A 4 -16.93 6.09 -6.91
N GLU A 5 -17.99 6.57 -6.29
CA GLU A 5 -18.51 7.92 -6.54
C GLU A 5 -17.55 8.95 -5.94
N ASP A 6 -17.06 8.71 -4.73
CA ASP A 6 -16.11 9.61 -4.07
C ASP A 6 -14.78 9.70 -4.86
N VAL A 7 -14.27 8.58 -5.41
CA VAL A 7 -13.10 8.57 -6.31
C VAL A 7 -13.34 9.42 -7.56
N LYS A 8 -14.50 9.28 -8.20
CA LYS A 8 -14.86 10.11 -9.37
C LYS A 8 -14.95 11.58 -9.02
N THR A 9 -15.50 11.91 -7.86
CA THR A 9 -15.55 13.29 -7.36
C THR A 9 -14.13 13.81 -7.11
N PHE A 10 -13.26 13.02 -6.49
CA PHE A 10 -11.88 13.39 -6.17
C PHE A 10 -11.07 13.78 -7.40
N PHE A 11 -11.06 12.94 -8.44
CA PHE A 11 -10.35 13.25 -9.68
C PHE A 11 -11.05 14.31 -10.55
N GLY A 12 -12.28 14.71 -10.20
CA GLY A 12 -12.95 15.85 -10.81
C GLY A 12 -12.57 17.20 -10.19
N LEU A 13 -11.82 17.21 -9.08
CA LEU A 13 -11.40 18.44 -8.42
C LEU A 13 -10.21 19.09 -9.13
N PRO A 14 -10.09 20.43 -9.11
CA PRO A 14 -8.96 21.15 -9.70
C PRO A 14 -7.74 21.10 -8.75
N LEU A 15 -7.21 19.89 -8.52
CA LEU A 15 -6.10 19.63 -7.62
C LEU A 15 -4.81 19.36 -8.37
N ASP A 16 -3.70 19.68 -7.71
CA ASP A 16 -2.39 19.13 -8.05
C ASP A 16 -2.17 17.85 -7.25
N PHE A 17 -2.22 16.70 -7.93
CA PHE A 17 -2.13 15.38 -7.32
C PHE A 17 -0.69 14.94 -7.03
N SER A 18 0.30 15.65 -7.58
CA SER A 18 1.70 15.23 -7.54
C SER A 18 2.25 15.18 -6.12
N MET A 19 1.99 16.23 -5.35
CA MET A 19 2.40 16.34 -3.95
C MET A 19 1.59 15.45 -3.00
N LEU A 20 0.43 14.96 -3.45
CA LEU A 20 -0.36 13.97 -2.71
C LEU A 20 0.11 12.55 -2.99
N GLU A 21 0.90 12.33 -4.04
CA GLU A 21 1.30 11.02 -4.55
C GLU A 21 0.06 10.13 -4.83
N LEU A 22 -0.91 10.70 -5.53
CA LEU A 22 -2.15 10.00 -5.91
C LEU A 22 -2.64 10.47 -7.28
N GLU A 23 -1.84 10.22 -8.31
CA GLU A 23 -2.10 10.62 -9.69
C GLU A 23 -3.22 9.76 -10.31
N PRO A 24 -4.09 10.34 -11.17
CA PRO A 24 -5.11 9.57 -11.87
C PRO A 24 -4.48 8.58 -12.85
N GLU A 25 -5.14 7.44 -13.04
CA GLU A 25 -4.88 6.59 -14.19
C GLU A 25 -5.41 7.26 -15.47
N THR A 26 -4.54 7.54 -16.43
CA THR A 26 -4.88 8.25 -17.67
C THR A 26 -4.86 7.37 -18.91
N ASP A 27 -4.28 6.16 -18.82
CA ASP A 27 -4.13 5.28 -19.96
C ASP A 27 -5.39 4.43 -20.20
N ALA A 28 -5.71 4.22 -21.48
CA ALA A 28 -6.82 3.37 -21.89
C ALA A 28 -6.57 1.88 -21.59
N ASP A 29 -5.29 1.49 -21.47
CA ASP A 29 -4.84 0.17 -21.05
C ASP A 29 -3.80 0.35 -19.94
N PRO A 30 -4.22 0.39 -18.67
CA PRO A 30 -3.35 0.71 -17.55
C PRO A 30 -2.31 -0.37 -17.35
N VAL A 31 -1.06 0.05 -17.12
CA VAL A 31 0.02 -0.88 -16.78
C VAL A 31 -0.31 -1.57 -15.47
N ARG A 32 -0.37 -2.91 -15.50
CA ARG A 32 -0.55 -3.74 -14.30
C ARG A 32 0.75 -4.43 -13.95
N TYR A 33 1.18 -4.28 -12.70
CA TYR A 33 2.31 -5.05 -12.18
C TYR A 33 1.92 -6.49 -11.88
N PHE A 34 2.91 -7.36 -11.72
CA PHE A 34 2.70 -8.79 -11.44
C PHE A 34 1.83 -8.99 -10.19
N CYS A 35 1.96 -8.09 -9.21
CA CYS A 35 1.22 -8.11 -7.95
C CYS A 35 -0.06 -7.26 -7.95
N THR A 36 -0.47 -6.72 -9.10
CA THR A 36 -1.79 -6.07 -9.24
C THR A 36 -2.86 -7.16 -9.41
N PRO A 37 -3.90 -7.23 -8.58
CA PRO A 37 -4.96 -8.22 -8.77
C PRO A 37 -5.71 -8.01 -10.09
N GLU A 38 -6.04 -9.10 -10.81
CA GLU A 38 -6.61 -9.05 -12.17
C GLU A 38 -7.96 -8.33 -12.21
N ASN A 39 -8.73 -8.47 -11.15
CA ASN A 39 -10.08 -7.95 -11.04
C ASN A 39 -10.14 -6.60 -10.30
N ALA A 40 -9.00 -6.04 -9.90
CA ALA A 40 -8.97 -4.79 -9.16
C ALA A 40 -9.09 -3.57 -10.09
N GLU A 41 -9.82 -2.55 -9.64
CA GLU A 41 -9.93 -1.25 -10.30
C GLU A 41 -8.84 -0.33 -9.75
N ILE A 42 -7.92 0.15 -10.59
CA ILE A 42 -6.89 1.10 -10.18
C ILE A 42 -7.55 2.47 -9.99
N ILE A 43 -7.36 3.05 -8.80
CA ILE A 43 -7.92 4.34 -8.40
C ILE A 43 -6.86 5.40 -8.13
N GLY A 44 -5.60 5.13 -8.43
CA GLY A 44 -4.56 6.15 -8.41
C GLY A 44 -3.17 5.59 -8.22
N TRP A 45 -2.17 6.37 -8.62
CA TRP A 45 -0.76 6.02 -8.60
C TRP A 45 0.01 6.85 -7.58
N GLY A 46 0.80 6.18 -6.76
CA GLY A 46 1.81 6.79 -5.92
C GLY A 46 3.20 6.70 -6.52
N SER A 47 4.20 7.00 -5.68
CA SER A 47 5.60 6.97 -6.05
C SER A 47 6.12 5.55 -6.26
N CYS A 48 7.14 5.40 -7.12
CA CYS A 48 7.86 4.14 -7.37
C CYS A 48 6.99 2.93 -7.76
N GLY A 49 5.85 3.17 -8.40
CA GLY A 49 4.96 2.10 -8.85
C GLY A 49 3.99 1.58 -7.77
N THR A 50 4.03 2.14 -6.56
CA THR A 50 2.92 1.97 -5.61
C THR A 50 1.64 2.47 -6.25
N HIS A 51 0.53 1.74 -6.08
CA HIS A 51 -0.77 2.16 -6.58
C HIS A 51 -1.90 1.70 -5.67
N PHE A 52 -3.04 2.37 -5.79
CA PHE A 52 -4.21 2.14 -4.97
C PHE A 52 -5.31 1.52 -5.81
N VAL A 53 -5.99 0.53 -5.25
CA VAL A 53 -7.01 -0.23 -5.98
C VAL A 53 -8.26 -0.46 -5.14
N LEU A 54 -9.37 -0.71 -5.83
CA LEU A 54 -10.61 -1.25 -5.27
C LEU A 54 -10.84 -2.67 -5.77
N LEU A 55 -11.24 -3.56 -4.88
CA LEU A 55 -11.68 -4.90 -5.25
C LEU A 55 -13.17 -4.91 -5.63
N PRO A 56 -13.61 -5.82 -6.52
CA PRO A 56 -15.01 -5.91 -6.91
C PRO A 56 -15.95 -6.16 -5.74
N GLY A 57 -16.99 -5.34 -5.62
CA GLY A 57 -17.99 -5.47 -4.55
C GLY A 57 -17.51 -5.04 -3.16
N ASP A 58 -16.28 -4.55 -3.06
CA ASP A 58 -15.73 -3.95 -1.84
C ASP A 58 -15.70 -2.42 -1.95
N GLU A 59 -15.64 -1.79 -0.79
CA GLU A 59 -15.50 -0.35 -0.59
C GLU A 59 -14.11 0.00 -0.03
N ALA A 60 -13.38 -0.96 0.55
CA ALA A 60 -12.04 -0.71 1.08
C ALA A 60 -11.04 -0.30 -0.02
N VAL A 61 -10.12 0.59 0.36
CA VAL A 61 -8.98 0.99 -0.47
C VAL A 61 -7.79 0.12 -0.13
N TYR A 62 -7.19 -0.49 -1.14
CA TYR A 62 -6.03 -1.35 -1.03
C TYR A 62 -4.80 -0.66 -1.62
N CYS A 63 -3.69 -0.74 -0.92
CA CYS A 63 -2.39 -0.37 -1.44
C CYS A 63 -1.73 -1.59 -2.08
N VAL A 64 -1.19 -1.42 -3.28
CA VAL A 64 -0.36 -2.39 -3.98
C VAL A 64 1.07 -1.86 -3.98
N GLU A 65 1.99 -2.58 -3.33
CA GLU A 65 3.40 -2.19 -3.14
C GLU A 65 4.31 -3.22 -3.84
N PRO A 66 4.82 -2.95 -5.05
CA PRO A 66 5.62 -3.91 -5.81
C PRO A 66 7.09 -3.99 -5.39
N GLU A 67 7.64 -2.96 -4.74
CA GLU A 67 9.08 -2.81 -4.51
C GLU A 67 9.48 -3.24 -3.10
N LEU A 68 8.73 -2.81 -2.09
CA LEU A 68 9.09 -3.03 -0.68
C LEU A 68 8.42 -4.26 -0.05
N ALA A 69 7.35 -4.76 -0.65
CA ALA A 69 6.58 -5.88 -0.10
C ALA A 69 7.17 -7.23 -0.49
N GLU A 70 6.73 -8.25 0.25
CA GLU A 70 7.09 -9.65 0.03
C GLU A 70 5.85 -10.54 -0.15
N GLU A 71 6.05 -11.84 -0.42
CA GLU A 71 4.95 -12.80 -0.61
C GLU A 71 3.90 -12.66 0.51
N GLY A 72 2.65 -12.42 0.10
CA GLY A 72 1.53 -12.27 1.03
C GLY A 72 1.30 -10.86 1.58
N THR A 73 2.16 -9.89 1.26
CA THR A 73 2.02 -8.49 1.72
C THR A 73 1.94 -7.46 0.59
N PHE A 74 2.02 -7.89 -0.67
CA PHE A 74 1.94 -7.00 -1.83
C PHE A 74 0.67 -6.16 -1.92
N VAL A 75 -0.46 -6.66 -1.40
CA VAL A 75 -1.76 -5.98 -1.46
C VAL A 75 -2.37 -5.97 -0.08
N LEU A 76 -2.54 -4.77 0.49
CA LEU A 76 -3.02 -4.61 1.87
C LEU A 76 -3.98 -3.43 1.99
N PRO A 77 -5.06 -3.55 2.80
CA PRO A 77 -6.00 -2.47 2.98
C PRO A 77 -5.38 -1.30 3.76
N VAL A 78 -5.68 -0.08 3.33
CA VAL A 78 -5.21 1.19 3.93
C VAL A 78 -6.35 2.14 4.34
N GLY A 79 -7.59 1.79 4.03
CA GLY A 79 -8.80 2.45 4.51
C GLY A 79 -10.03 1.58 4.28
N ALA A 80 -11.00 1.62 5.20
CA ALA A 80 -12.24 0.84 5.05
C ALA A 80 -13.16 1.38 3.94
N ASP A 81 -12.96 2.64 3.55
CA ASP A 81 -13.59 3.30 2.40
C ASP A 81 -12.67 4.42 1.90
N PHE A 82 -13.05 5.06 0.78
CA PHE A 82 -12.24 6.14 0.21
C PHE A 82 -12.10 7.35 1.12
N ARG A 83 -13.11 7.69 1.94
CA ARG A 83 -13.05 8.86 2.83
C ARG A 83 -12.16 8.61 4.04
N GLU A 84 -12.16 7.39 4.57
CA GLU A 84 -11.22 6.98 5.61
C GLU A 84 -9.79 7.01 5.05
N PHE A 85 -9.58 6.52 3.82
CA PHE A 85 -8.30 6.64 3.13
C PHE A 85 -7.87 8.11 2.95
N LEU A 86 -8.75 9.02 2.51
CA LEU A 86 -8.44 10.44 2.42
C LEU A 86 -8.15 11.10 3.78
N SER A 87 -8.81 10.63 4.85
CA SER A 87 -8.53 11.10 6.22
C SER A 87 -7.11 10.71 6.68
N HIS A 88 -6.67 9.53 6.27
CA HIS A 88 -5.31 9.01 6.48
C HIS A 88 -4.28 9.77 5.63
N LEU A 89 -4.60 10.03 4.34
CA LEU A 89 -3.81 10.85 3.43
C LEU A 89 -3.59 12.24 4.03
N PHE A 90 -4.65 12.89 4.51
CA PHE A 90 -4.56 14.22 5.14
C PHE A 90 -3.55 14.20 6.28
N TYR A 91 -3.62 13.19 7.16
CA TYR A 91 -2.69 13.07 8.27
C TYR A 91 -1.23 12.90 7.82
N CYS A 92 -0.99 12.12 6.77
CA CYS A 92 0.34 11.81 6.24
C CYS A 92 0.88 12.84 5.24
N LYS A 93 0.02 13.73 4.74
CA LYS A 93 0.24 14.73 3.68
C LYS A 93 0.52 14.17 2.28
N CYS A 94 0.93 12.91 2.16
CA CYS A 94 1.03 12.15 0.91
C CYS A 94 0.77 10.65 1.16
N THR A 95 0.73 9.84 0.11
CA THR A 95 0.43 8.40 0.23
C THR A 95 1.62 7.54 0.67
N SER A 96 2.87 7.97 0.46
CA SER A 96 4.07 7.16 0.77
C SER A 96 4.12 6.60 2.20
N PRO A 97 3.82 7.38 3.27
CA PRO A 97 3.77 6.82 4.62
C PRO A 97 2.71 5.72 4.79
N LEU A 98 1.57 5.81 4.10
CA LEU A 98 0.51 4.80 4.17
C LEU A 98 0.94 3.49 3.54
N ALA A 99 1.61 3.57 2.38
CA ALA A 99 2.14 2.42 1.66
C ALA A 99 3.13 1.61 2.49
N GLN A 100 3.88 2.27 3.38
CA GLN A 100 4.91 1.65 4.21
C GLN A 100 4.40 1.13 5.58
N ILE A 101 3.14 1.38 5.98
CA ILE A 101 2.66 0.99 7.33
C ILE A 101 2.86 -0.51 7.59
N PHE A 102 2.70 -1.38 6.59
CA PHE A 102 2.78 -2.84 6.78
C PHE A 102 4.11 -3.28 7.40
N MET A 103 5.23 -2.68 7.00
CA MET A 103 6.58 -3.05 7.45
C MET A 103 7.08 -2.26 8.67
N LEU A 104 6.37 -1.21 9.09
CA LEU A 104 6.81 -0.33 10.17
C LEU A 104 6.15 -0.63 11.52
N ASP A 105 6.90 -0.40 12.60
CA ASP A 105 6.35 -0.21 13.94
C ASP A 105 5.95 1.26 14.15
N ALA A 106 5.26 1.54 15.26
CA ALA A 106 4.74 2.88 15.53
C ALA A 106 5.85 3.93 15.62
N THR A 107 6.98 3.59 16.23
CA THR A 107 8.11 4.51 16.40
C THR A 107 8.73 4.88 15.06
N ARG A 108 8.96 3.89 14.20
CA ARG A 108 9.49 4.12 12.85
C ARG A 108 8.51 4.88 11.97
N PHE A 109 7.21 4.62 12.10
CA PHE A 109 6.19 5.39 11.39
C PHE A 109 6.19 6.87 11.80
N ARG A 110 6.30 7.18 13.10
CA ARG A 110 6.43 8.60 13.53
C ARG A 110 7.70 9.24 12.99
N LYS A 111 8.82 8.51 13.01
CA LYS A 111 10.08 9.02 12.47
C LYS A 111 10.00 9.30 10.97
N LEU A 112 9.34 8.44 10.21
CA LEU A 112 9.09 8.66 8.77
C LEU A 112 8.30 9.94 8.52
N LEU A 113 7.25 10.21 9.32
CA LEU A 113 6.48 11.46 9.21
C LEU A 113 7.33 12.69 9.53
N GLU A 114 8.17 12.62 10.57
CA GLU A 114 9.10 13.69 10.92
C GLU A 114 10.12 13.94 9.80
N ASP A 115 10.65 12.88 9.19
CA ASP A 115 11.62 12.98 8.10
C ASP A 115 10.99 13.56 6.83
N ASN A 116 9.76 13.14 6.50
CA ASN A 116 9.02 13.71 5.37
C ASN A 116 8.72 15.20 5.58
N ASP A 117 8.36 15.61 6.80
CA ASP A 117 8.12 17.02 7.14
C ASP A 117 9.41 17.86 7.10
N ALA A 118 10.55 17.25 7.43
CA ALA A 118 11.86 17.91 7.38
C ALA A 118 12.48 17.94 5.97
N ASN A 119 11.97 17.14 5.04
CA ASN A 119 12.51 17.04 3.68
C ASN A 119 12.16 18.29 2.86
N THR A 120 13.13 19.19 2.69
CA THR A 120 12.96 20.45 1.97
C THR A 120 13.95 20.59 0.81
N TRP A 121 13.56 21.33 -0.23
CA TRP A 121 14.39 21.66 -1.38
C TRP A 121 14.17 23.13 -1.78
N PRO A 122 15.09 23.77 -2.53
CA PRO A 122 14.89 25.16 -2.96
C PRO A 122 13.60 25.32 -3.78
N GLY A 123 12.69 26.17 -3.32
CA GLY A 123 11.39 26.43 -3.97
C GLY A 123 10.23 25.56 -3.49
N CYS A 124 10.45 24.64 -2.53
CA CYS A 124 9.41 23.76 -2.00
C CYS A 124 8.27 24.49 -1.28
N GLU A 125 8.42 25.78 -0.97
CA GLU A 125 7.41 26.55 -0.25
C GLU A 125 6.10 26.68 -1.04
N GLU A 126 6.18 26.84 -2.37
CA GLU A 126 5.00 26.90 -3.23
C GLU A 126 4.33 25.53 -3.35
N ASP A 127 5.12 24.47 -3.49
CA ASP A 127 4.64 23.08 -3.56
C ASP A 127 3.92 22.68 -2.26
N PHE A 128 4.49 23.00 -1.10
CA PHE A 128 3.87 22.72 0.20
C PHE A 128 2.60 23.53 0.40
N LYS A 129 2.57 24.80 -0.02
CA LYS A 129 1.36 25.61 0.05
C LYS A 129 0.25 25.06 -0.87
N SER A 130 0.61 24.60 -2.07
CA SER A 130 -0.31 23.97 -3.01
C SER A 130 -0.88 22.66 -2.44
N ARG A 131 -0.02 21.83 -1.85
CA ARG A 131 -0.41 20.60 -1.16
C ARG A 131 -1.38 20.89 0.00
N ASP A 132 -1.04 21.83 0.87
CA ASP A 132 -1.86 22.14 2.04
C ASP A 132 -3.23 22.69 1.62
N ALA A 133 -3.30 23.55 0.59
CA ALA A 133 -4.56 24.01 0.02
C ALA A 133 -5.38 22.87 -0.62
N SER A 134 -4.71 21.90 -1.24
CA SER A 134 -5.35 20.69 -1.78
C SER A 134 -5.95 19.85 -0.66
N LEU A 135 -5.23 19.63 0.43
CA LEU A 135 -5.72 18.93 1.61
C LEU A 135 -6.93 19.62 2.26
N ASP A 136 -6.89 20.95 2.38
CA ASP A 136 -8.01 21.75 2.88
C ASP A 136 -9.26 21.58 2.00
N LEU A 137 -9.10 21.65 0.67
CA LEU A 137 -10.21 21.43 -0.26
C LEU A 137 -10.79 20.01 -0.13
N LEU A 138 -9.94 19.00 0.08
CA LEU A 138 -10.39 17.62 0.31
C LEU A 138 -11.18 17.49 1.62
N ALA A 139 -10.71 18.11 2.70
CA ALA A 139 -11.44 18.13 3.97
C ALA A 139 -12.81 18.78 3.85
N GLU A 140 -12.90 19.91 3.14
CA GLU A 140 -14.17 20.59 2.90
C GLU A 140 -15.11 19.76 2.02
N THR A 141 -14.62 19.25 0.89
CA THR A 141 -15.41 18.53 -0.12
C THR A 141 -15.97 17.22 0.41
N PHE A 142 -15.15 16.43 1.11
CA PHE A 142 -15.54 15.12 1.62
C PHE A 142 -16.05 15.13 3.06
N HIS A 143 -16.03 16.30 3.71
CA HIS A 143 -16.38 16.51 5.12
C HIS A 143 -15.56 15.61 6.07
N ILE A 144 -14.27 15.50 5.80
CA ILE A 144 -13.33 14.67 6.56
C ILE A 144 -12.42 15.52 7.46
N ARG A 145 -11.67 14.86 8.33
CA ARG A 145 -10.64 15.46 9.18
C ARG A 145 -9.41 14.57 9.14
N SER A 146 -8.24 15.12 9.45
CA SER A 146 -7.03 14.31 9.62
C SER A 146 -7.26 13.25 10.71
N ARG A 147 -6.87 12.01 10.41
CA ARG A 147 -6.93 10.89 11.35
C ARG A 147 -5.63 10.11 11.28
N ASP A 148 -5.03 9.89 12.44
CA ASP A 148 -3.82 9.08 12.57
C ASP A 148 -4.08 7.65 12.08
N PRO A 149 -3.41 7.20 11.00
CA PRO A 149 -3.78 5.97 10.33
C PRO A 149 -3.19 4.72 10.99
N PHE A 150 -2.11 4.86 11.77
CA PHE A 150 -1.21 3.73 12.07
C PHE A 150 -1.95 2.54 12.68
N GLN A 151 -2.66 2.76 13.80
CA GLN A 151 -3.38 1.70 14.49
C GLN A 151 -4.53 1.14 13.64
N ARG A 152 -5.28 2.03 12.98
CA ARG A 152 -6.44 1.65 12.17
C ARG A 152 -6.03 0.79 10.96
N VAL A 153 -4.97 1.17 10.28
CA VAL A 153 -4.44 0.42 9.13
C VAL A 153 -3.88 -0.92 9.58
N LYS A 154 -3.13 -0.99 10.69
CA LYS A 154 -2.65 -2.28 11.22
C LYS A 154 -3.80 -3.25 11.56
N GLU A 155 -4.91 -2.74 12.10
CA GLU A 155 -6.12 -3.54 12.35
C GLU A 155 -6.74 -4.06 11.06
N LEU A 156 -6.88 -3.20 10.04
CA LEU A 156 -7.39 -3.59 8.72
C LEU A 156 -6.50 -4.67 8.10
N GLN A 157 -5.18 -4.49 8.15
CA GLN A 157 -4.20 -5.44 7.60
C GLN A 157 -4.21 -6.78 8.34
N THR A 158 -4.33 -6.77 9.66
CA THR A 158 -4.38 -8.00 10.47
C THR A 158 -5.68 -8.78 10.24
N GLY A 159 -6.79 -8.07 10.01
CA GLY A 159 -8.10 -8.66 9.73
C GLY A 159 -8.34 -9.03 8.27
N PHE A 160 -7.38 -8.75 7.38
CA PHE A 160 -7.55 -8.96 5.95
C PHE A 160 -7.43 -10.45 5.58
N ASP A 161 -8.41 -10.95 4.83
CA ASP A 161 -8.35 -12.29 4.23
C ASP A 161 -7.75 -12.19 2.82
N PRO A 162 -6.49 -12.59 2.59
CA PRO A 162 -5.86 -12.50 1.28
C PRO A 162 -6.46 -13.47 0.25
N SER A 163 -7.34 -14.40 0.63
CA SER A 163 -7.98 -15.34 -0.30
C SER A 163 -8.92 -14.66 -1.31
N VAL A 164 -9.33 -13.42 -1.04
CA VAL A 164 -10.13 -12.59 -1.96
C VAL A 164 -9.33 -12.08 -3.16
N LEU A 165 -7.99 -12.11 -3.07
CA LEU A 165 -7.10 -11.62 -4.12
C LEU A 165 -6.96 -12.65 -5.25
N ASN A 166 -7.19 -12.21 -6.48
CA ASN A 166 -6.96 -13.02 -7.67
C ASN A 166 -5.84 -12.41 -8.51
N PHE A 167 -4.72 -13.13 -8.58
CA PHE A 167 -3.55 -12.72 -9.36
C PHE A 167 -3.43 -13.48 -10.68
N SER A 168 -2.80 -12.82 -11.65
CA SER A 168 -2.46 -13.40 -12.95
C SER A 168 -1.34 -14.44 -12.82
N ASP A 169 -1.06 -15.18 -13.90
CA ASP A 169 0.04 -16.16 -13.91
C ASP A 169 1.41 -15.50 -13.64
N ALA A 170 1.58 -14.25 -14.09
CA ALA A 170 2.80 -13.48 -13.87
C ALA A 170 3.18 -13.35 -12.39
N TYR A 171 2.19 -13.30 -11.48
CA TYR A 171 2.45 -13.28 -10.05
C TYR A 171 3.17 -14.52 -9.56
N TYR A 172 2.63 -15.68 -9.93
CA TYR A 172 3.13 -16.98 -9.50
C TYR A 172 4.48 -17.28 -10.17
N ASP A 173 4.62 -16.95 -11.44
CA ASP A 173 5.87 -17.13 -12.19
C ASP A 173 7.00 -16.27 -11.62
N THR A 174 6.72 -15.00 -11.29
CA THR A 174 7.71 -14.07 -10.71
C THR A 174 8.19 -14.54 -9.34
N LEU A 175 7.30 -15.10 -8.52
CA LEU A 175 7.63 -15.55 -7.17
C LEU A 175 8.07 -17.03 -7.11
N GLY A 176 8.03 -17.76 -8.23
CA GLY A 176 8.33 -19.20 -8.25
C GLY A 176 7.31 -20.05 -7.49
N LEU A 177 6.05 -19.61 -7.42
CA LEU A 177 4.97 -20.25 -6.68
C LEU A 177 4.10 -21.13 -7.57
N GLU A 178 3.47 -22.16 -6.98
CA GLU A 178 2.42 -22.91 -7.66
C GLU A 178 1.09 -22.15 -7.59
N LYS A 179 0.47 -21.89 -8.75
CA LYS A 179 -0.87 -21.29 -8.79
C LYS A 179 -1.90 -22.21 -8.12
N PRO A 180 -2.66 -21.71 -7.12
CA PRO A 180 -3.73 -22.47 -6.50
C PRO A 180 -4.76 -22.91 -7.54
N LYS A 181 -5.03 -24.21 -7.61
CA LYS A 181 -6.15 -24.71 -8.42
C LYS A 181 -7.45 -24.20 -7.78
N ARG A 182 -8.29 -23.48 -8.54
CA ARG A 182 -9.62 -23.00 -8.09
C ARG A 182 -10.34 -24.12 -7.32
N GLY A 183 -10.61 -23.90 -6.04
CA GLY A 183 -11.36 -24.83 -5.18
C GLY A 183 -10.55 -25.68 -4.18
N MET A 184 -9.23 -25.52 -4.07
CA MET A 184 -8.43 -26.17 -3.02
C MET A 184 -7.99 -25.15 -1.97
N GLN A 185 -8.57 -25.23 -0.76
CA GLN A 185 -8.04 -24.50 0.39
C GLN A 185 -6.58 -24.93 0.64
N ARG A 186 -5.70 -23.95 0.87
CA ARG A 186 -4.28 -24.16 1.20
C ARG A 186 -4.24 -24.99 2.49
N LYS A 187 -3.94 -26.29 2.39
CA LYS A 187 -3.48 -27.05 3.55
C LYS A 187 -2.11 -26.48 3.92
N GLU A 188 -2.00 -25.92 5.12
CA GLU A 188 -0.71 -25.55 5.71
C GLU A 188 0.25 -26.72 5.51
N LYS A 189 1.32 -26.51 4.74
CA LYS A 189 2.43 -27.46 4.71
C LYS A 189 3.19 -27.29 6.03
N PRO A 190 3.48 -28.36 6.77
CA PRO A 190 4.31 -28.24 7.97
C PRO A 190 5.67 -27.69 7.57
N LEU A 191 6.17 -26.75 8.38
CA LEU A 191 7.49 -26.16 8.26
C LEU A 191 8.52 -27.29 8.23
N PHE A 192 9.31 -27.36 7.15
CA PHE A 192 10.38 -28.36 7.03
C PHE A 192 11.34 -28.21 8.23
N GLU A 193 11.42 -29.23 9.07
CA GLU A 193 12.47 -29.34 10.07
C GLU A 193 13.79 -29.62 9.34
N PHE A 194 14.72 -28.67 9.39
CA PHE A 194 16.08 -28.89 8.92
C PHE A 194 16.84 -29.71 9.97
N PRO A 195 17.49 -30.83 9.60
CA PRO A 195 18.33 -31.56 10.53
C PRO A 195 19.54 -30.70 10.94
N PRO A 196 19.98 -30.75 12.22
CA PRO A 196 21.10 -29.95 12.69
C PRO A 196 22.40 -30.36 12.00
N ILE A 197 23.14 -29.36 11.51
CA ILE A 197 24.49 -29.54 10.98
C ILE A 197 25.44 -29.66 12.16
N THR A 198 26.16 -30.78 12.24
CA THR A 198 27.24 -30.99 13.21
C THR A 198 28.56 -30.50 12.62
N PHE A 199 29.26 -29.64 13.36
CA PHE A 199 30.61 -29.19 13.03
C PHE A 199 31.60 -29.95 13.92
N ASP A 200 32.43 -30.79 13.32
CA ASP A 200 33.59 -31.37 14.01
C ASP A 200 34.75 -30.37 13.94
N LEU A 201 35.01 -29.70 15.07
CA LEU A 201 36.19 -28.87 15.27
C LEU A 201 37.38 -29.79 15.59
N TYR A 202 38.30 -29.92 14.63
CA TYR A 202 39.62 -30.50 14.88
C TYR A 202 40.53 -29.39 15.40
N GLN A 203 41.04 -29.54 16.62
CA GLN A 203 42.18 -28.75 17.10
C GLN A 203 43.45 -29.31 16.45
N GLU A 204 44.18 -28.47 15.70
CA GLU A 204 45.56 -28.76 15.35
C GLU A 204 46.42 -28.55 16.61
N ASP A 205 47.07 -29.63 17.07
CA ASP A 205 48.11 -29.54 18.08
C ASP A 205 49.38 -28.92 17.45
N ASP A 206 49.77 -27.79 18.03
CA ASP A 206 50.93 -26.94 17.70
C ASP A 206 52.27 -27.67 17.95
N PRO A 207 53.29 -27.52 17.07
CA PRO A 207 54.68 -27.77 17.42
C PRO A 207 55.44 -26.51 17.86
#